data_AF-A0A0G0B910-F1
#
_entry.id   AF-A0A0G0B910-F1
#
_cell.length_a   1.000
_cell.length_b   1.000
_cell.length_c   1.000
_cell.angle_alpha   90.00
_cell.angle_beta   90.00
_cell.angle_gamma   90.00
#
_symmetry.space_group_name_H-M   'P 1'
#
loop_
_entity.id
_entity.type
_entity.pdbx_description
1 polymer ?
#
loop_
_entity_poly.entity_id
_entity_poly.type
_entity_poly.pdbx_seq_one_letter_code
_entity_poly.pdbx_strand_id
1 'polypeptide(L)'
;MLFMQNLKILLIFICLTCFSLKASIKFATNGVTFRLQPAATLNLSQTMTISSGTFFKFEDSIVAGENMVFDYSYWNDPDESMLFSGVYDPSVDGITLSGDKFINGIIGELAETVTVSGVNNIIEGLLSFANPIYIQDSSTTVTFSMQTPLNQSIYLNGGTIYLGSNLEFTFGNGIGGYGIINGNGNTIALAGSVEFTSTLELNDLAEFRLGGNSTISGDLTFNGNTTLNYNGNSVTFLPTGVVKMGSNSIITVKNGAFENVHGTNVSCFAGASLVLNNIKTTFDGDFTFTSGSLLIQDNVAFVGPHIFAYQSEETSTIDSGGNLLLDRYFTFSYDPITDNRDLIKMTDNTSILSMDGATLHSTPTGMRLITGRLKVLSESLIEAEGSNETEAISLGDDNPANNLTIVSQADLDISGWVDFKGVD
;
A
#
# COMPACT_ATOMS: atom_id res chain seq x y z
N MET A 1 -30.42 -28.61 -47.63
CA MET A 1 -30.86 -27.81 -46.48
C MET A 1 -29.59 -27.26 -45.85
N LEU A 2 -29.08 -26.14 -46.39
CA LEU A 2 -29.13 -24.77 -45.81
C LEU A 2 -28.26 -24.70 -44.53
N PHE A 3 -27.20 -23.91 -44.39
CA PHE A 3 -26.78 -22.67 -45.04
C PHE A 3 -25.23 -22.60 -45.02
N MET A 4 -24.60 -22.47 -46.18
CA MET A 4 -23.23 -21.93 -46.26
C MET A 4 -23.42 -20.42 -46.48
N GLN A 5 -23.44 -19.64 -45.39
CA GLN A 5 -23.56 -18.18 -45.49
C GLN A 5 -22.27 -17.60 -46.07
N ASN A 6 -22.37 -17.14 -47.32
CA ASN A 6 -21.63 -16.06 -47.96
C ASN A 6 -20.48 -15.43 -47.15
N LEU A 7 -19.29 -16.03 -47.22
CA LEU A 7 -18.04 -15.35 -46.88
C LEU A 7 -17.64 -14.45 -48.06
N LYS A 8 -18.19 -13.23 -48.11
CA LYS A 8 -17.77 -12.19 -49.06
C LYS A 8 -16.52 -11.50 -48.52
N ILE A 9 -15.35 -12.09 -48.70
CA ILE A 9 -14.07 -11.39 -48.52
C ILE A 9 -13.84 -10.54 -49.76
N LEU A 10 -14.11 -9.24 -49.66
CA LEU A 10 -13.67 -8.26 -50.64
C LEU A 10 -12.27 -7.78 -50.23
N LEU A 11 -11.23 -8.34 -50.85
CA LEU A 11 -9.86 -7.90 -50.67
C LEU A 11 -9.57 -6.78 -51.68
N ILE A 12 -9.63 -5.52 -51.23
CA ILE A 12 -9.18 -4.38 -52.04
C ILE A 12 -7.70 -4.14 -51.72
N PHE A 13 -6.82 -4.46 -52.66
CA PHE A 13 -5.38 -4.18 -52.57
C PHE A 13 -5.13 -2.79 -53.14
N ILE A 14 -5.05 -1.79 -52.28
CA ILE A 14 -4.69 -0.43 -52.66
C ILE A 14 -3.23 -0.22 -52.26
N CYS A 15 -2.33 -0.33 -53.24
CA CYS A 15 -0.91 -0.03 -53.07
C CYS A 15 -0.71 1.49 -53.24
N LEU A 16 -0.78 2.24 -52.13
CA LEU A 16 -0.60 3.71 -52.12
C LEU A 16 0.56 4.05 -51.20
N THR A 17 1.62 4.65 -51.75
CA THR A 17 2.85 4.93 -51.01
C THR A 17 2.86 6.28 -50.27
N CYS A 18 1.92 7.19 -50.56
CA CYS A 18 1.72 8.45 -49.83
C CYS A 18 0.31 9.00 -50.12
N PHE A 19 -0.61 8.99 -49.15
CA PHE A 19 -1.90 9.66 -49.28
C PHE A 19 -2.34 10.30 -47.97
N SER A 20 -3.13 11.37 -48.09
CA SER A 20 -3.81 11.99 -46.95
C SER A 20 -5.27 11.56 -46.98
N LEU A 21 -5.71 10.81 -45.98
CA LEU A 21 -7.10 10.38 -45.90
C LEU A 21 -7.95 11.57 -45.45
N LYS A 22 -8.87 11.99 -46.33
CA LYS A 22 -9.81 13.12 -46.15
C LYS A 22 -11.25 12.68 -45.84
N ALA A 23 -11.51 11.37 -45.78
CA ALA A 23 -12.84 10.81 -45.59
C ALA A 23 -12.84 9.80 -44.45
N SER A 24 -13.94 9.72 -43.70
CA SER A 24 -14.09 8.74 -42.62
C SER A 24 -14.24 7.33 -43.20
N ILE A 25 -13.46 6.37 -42.68
CA ILE A 25 -13.64 4.95 -42.97
C ILE A 25 -14.62 4.38 -41.96
N LYS A 26 -15.68 3.72 -42.43
CA LYS A 26 -16.62 2.99 -41.57
C LYS A 26 -16.42 1.49 -41.76
N PHE A 27 -16.08 0.82 -40.68
CA PHE A 27 -16.04 -0.64 -40.62
C PHE A 27 -17.45 -1.16 -40.37
N ALA A 28 -17.84 -2.22 -41.07
CA ALA A 28 -19.17 -2.81 -40.94
C ALA A 28 -19.26 -3.81 -39.77
N THR A 29 -18.15 -4.47 -39.45
CA THR A 29 -18.03 -5.49 -38.39
C THR A 29 -16.60 -5.53 -37.85
N ASN A 30 -16.42 -6.21 -36.71
CA ASN A 30 -15.10 -6.47 -36.13
C ASN A 30 -14.20 -7.38 -36.99
N GLY A 31 -14.75 -8.05 -38.01
CA GLY A 31 -13.97 -8.85 -38.96
C GLY A 31 -13.33 -8.03 -40.09
N VAL A 32 -13.56 -6.73 -40.16
CA VAL A 32 -12.94 -5.86 -41.17
C VAL A 32 -11.65 -5.26 -40.59
N THR A 33 -10.53 -5.51 -41.26
CA THR A 33 -9.20 -5.04 -40.84
C THR A 33 -8.70 -3.94 -41.77
N PHE A 34 -8.26 -2.82 -41.18
CA PHE A 34 -7.37 -1.87 -41.84
C PHE A 34 -5.95 -2.16 -41.38
N ARG A 35 -5.06 -2.52 -42.31
CA ARG A 35 -3.69 -2.91 -42.01
C ARG A 35 -2.70 -1.93 -42.64
N LEU A 36 -1.88 -1.30 -41.81
CA LEU A 36 -0.78 -0.45 -42.23
C LEU A 36 0.49 -1.31 -42.30
N GLN A 37 1.05 -1.51 -43.49
CA GLN A 37 2.22 -2.38 -43.69
C GLN A 37 3.50 -1.76 -43.09
N PRO A 38 4.55 -2.56 -42.81
CA PRO A 38 5.86 -2.03 -42.39
C PRO A 38 6.36 -0.91 -43.31
N ALA A 39 6.97 0.12 -42.74
CA ALA A 39 7.46 1.32 -43.43
C ALA A 39 6.40 2.15 -44.18
N ALA A 40 5.10 1.83 -44.06
CA ALA A 40 4.03 2.64 -44.62
C ALA A 40 3.70 3.82 -43.72
N THR A 41 3.28 4.94 -44.33
CA THR A 41 2.79 6.13 -43.61
C THR A 41 1.31 6.35 -43.90
N LEU A 42 0.48 6.39 -42.85
CA LEU A 42 -0.90 6.85 -42.89
C LEU A 42 -0.98 8.30 -42.39
N ASN A 43 -1.27 9.24 -43.29
CA ASN A 43 -1.46 10.64 -42.90
C ASN A 43 -2.96 10.98 -42.81
N LEU A 44 -3.42 11.37 -41.64
CA LEU A 44 -4.80 11.73 -41.33
C LEU A 44 -4.96 13.26 -41.41
N SER A 45 -5.77 13.73 -42.37
CA SER A 45 -6.09 15.18 -42.47
C SER A 45 -7.29 15.61 -41.65
N GLN A 46 -7.96 14.65 -41.01
CA GLN A 46 -9.09 14.85 -40.11
C GLN A 46 -9.15 13.67 -39.15
N THR A 47 -9.82 13.85 -38.02
CA THR A 47 -10.03 12.77 -37.06
C THR A 47 -10.70 11.56 -37.71
N MET A 48 -10.12 10.37 -37.52
CA MET A 48 -10.71 9.11 -37.96
C MET A 48 -11.42 8.44 -36.78
N THR A 49 -12.68 8.05 -36.94
CA THR A 49 -13.41 7.27 -35.92
C THR A 49 -13.57 5.82 -36.36
N ILE A 50 -13.16 4.89 -35.50
CA ILE A 50 -13.25 3.44 -35.67
C ILE A 50 -14.21 2.92 -34.59
N SER A 51 -15.49 2.76 -34.95
CA SER A 51 -16.54 2.28 -34.02
C SER A 51 -16.77 0.78 -34.05
N SER A 52 -16.03 0.07 -34.91
CA SER A 52 -15.94 -1.39 -35.02
C SER A 52 -14.76 -1.72 -35.93
N GLY A 53 -14.34 -2.97 -36.01
CA GLY A 53 -13.24 -3.39 -36.87
C GLY A 53 -11.92 -3.58 -36.13
N THR A 54 -10.87 -3.84 -36.90
CA THR A 54 -9.50 -4.00 -36.42
C THR A 54 -8.58 -3.01 -37.14
N PHE A 55 -7.85 -2.21 -36.39
CA PHE A 55 -6.70 -1.47 -36.89
C PHE A 55 -5.44 -2.27 -36.60
N PHE A 56 -4.65 -2.56 -37.63
CA PHE A 56 -3.41 -3.32 -37.51
C PHE A 56 -2.23 -2.41 -37.90
N LYS A 57 -1.39 -2.05 -36.94
CA LYS A 57 -0.19 -1.21 -37.13
C LYS A 57 1.05 -2.07 -36.88
N PHE A 58 2.01 -2.07 -37.80
CA PHE A 58 3.32 -2.69 -37.52
C PHE A 58 4.23 -1.66 -36.83
N GLU A 59 5.20 -2.12 -36.04
CA GLU A 59 6.17 -1.27 -35.31
C GLU A 59 6.84 -0.23 -36.23
N ASP A 60 7.28 -0.65 -37.43
CA ASP A 60 7.95 0.23 -38.40
C ASP A 60 6.99 1.12 -39.22
N SER A 61 5.70 1.16 -38.90
CA SER A 61 4.71 1.93 -39.63
C SER A 61 4.33 3.22 -38.91
N ILE A 62 4.08 4.29 -39.68
CA ILE A 62 3.87 5.63 -39.14
C ILE A 62 2.41 6.04 -39.36
N VAL A 63 1.74 6.42 -38.29
CA VAL A 63 0.52 7.23 -38.38
C VAL A 63 0.91 8.67 -38.08
N ALA A 64 0.39 9.63 -38.83
CA ALA A 64 0.70 11.05 -38.65
C ALA A 64 -0.54 11.92 -38.92
N GLY A 65 -0.52 13.15 -38.41
CA GLY A 65 -1.59 14.12 -38.61
C GLY A 65 -2.59 14.10 -37.45
N GLU A 66 -3.89 14.12 -37.79
CA GLU A 66 -5.00 14.21 -36.84
C GLU A 66 -5.25 12.90 -36.07
N ASN A 67 -6.03 12.99 -34.98
CA ASN A 67 -6.26 11.87 -34.06
C ASN A 67 -7.07 10.72 -34.65
N MET A 68 -6.92 9.54 -34.05
CA MET A 68 -7.81 8.40 -34.24
C MET A 68 -8.64 8.14 -32.99
N VAL A 69 -9.95 8.00 -33.13
CA VAL A 69 -10.88 7.71 -32.05
C VAL A 69 -11.40 6.30 -32.20
N PHE A 70 -11.19 5.47 -31.19
CA PHE A 70 -11.62 4.08 -31.13
C PHE A 70 -12.83 3.97 -30.19
N ASP A 71 -13.83 3.20 -30.60
CA ASP A 71 -15.01 2.92 -29.80
C ASP A 71 -15.38 1.44 -29.96
N TYR A 72 -14.96 0.61 -28.99
CA TYR A 72 -15.12 -0.85 -29.02
C TYR A 72 -14.53 -1.50 -30.28
N SER A 73 -13.26 -1.21 -30.55
CA SER A 73 -12.57 -1.73 -31.73
C SER A 73 -11.23 -2.36 -31.36
N TYR A 74 -10.73 -3.23 -32.24
CA TYR A 74 -9.48 -3.93 -32.00
C TYR A 74 -8.30 -3.09 -32.48
N TRP A 75 -7.29 -2.99 -31.63
CA TRP A 75 -5.95 -2.55 -32.01
C TRP A 75 -5.04 -3.77 -31.94
N ASN A 76 -4.35 -4.04 -33.05
CA ASN A 76 -3.43 -5.16 -33.14
C ASN A 76 -2.10 -4.71 -33.72
N ASP A 77 -1.05 -5.40 -33.32
CA ASP A 77 0.19 -5.51 -34.04
C ASP A 77 0.51 -7.03 -34.24
N PRO A 78 1.68 -7.43 -34.76
CA PRO A 78 2.04 -8.85 -34.89
C PRO A 78 2.01 -9.67 -33.58
N ASP A 79 2.28 -9.02 -32.45
CA ASP A 79 2.51 -9.64 -31.15
C ASP A 79 1.49 -9.18 -30.08
N GLU A 80 0.66 -8.19 -30.42
CA GLU A 80 -0.32 -7.53 -29.56
C GLU A 80 -1.74 -7.65 -30.13
N SER A 81 -2.71 -7.87 -29.23
CA SER A 81 -4.10 -7.63 -29.52
C SER A 81 -4.82 -7.07 -28.30
N MET A 82 -5.53 -5.96 -28.50
CA MET A 82 -6.37 -5.36 -27.49
C MET A 82 -7.73 -4.93 -28.04
N LEU A 83 -8.76 -5.07 -27.23
CA LEU A 83 -10.03 -4.38 -27.44
C LEU A 83 -9.95 -3.03 -26.72
N PHE A 84 -10.21 -1.96 -27.46
CA PHE A 84 -9.88 -0.61 -27.03
C PHE A 84 -11.00 0.39 -27.36
N SER A 85 -11.23 1.31 -26.42
CA SER A 85 -12.01 2.54 -26.62
C SER A 85 -11.20 3.70 -26.04
N GLY A 86 -10.91 4.70 -26.87
CA GLY A 86 -10.04 5.83 -26.50
C GLY A 86 -9.58 6.62 -27.71
N VAL A 87 -8.59 7.50 -27.52
CA VAL A 87 -8.03 8.34 -28.58
C VAL A 87 -6.55 8.04 -28.73
N TYR A 88 -6.12 7.70 -29.95
CA TYR A 88 -4.72 7.67 -30.32
C TYR A 88 -4.33 9.00 -30.97
N ASP A 89 -3.32 9.65 -30.41
CA ASP A 89 -2.73 10.92 -30.88
C ASP A 89 -1.38 10.63 -31.54
N PRO A 90 -1.29 10.71 -32.89
CA PRO A 90 -0.06 10.44 -33.62
C PRO A 90 1.07 11.44 -33.35
N SER A 91 0.77 12.61 -32.78
CA SER A 91 1.78 13.65 -32.51
C SER A 91 2.69 13.33 -31.33
N VAL A 92 2.19 12.52 -30.39
CA VAL A 92 2.90 12.06 -29.19
C VAL A 92 3.03 10.54 -29.13
N ASP A 93 2.53 9.82 -30.15
CA ASP A 93 2.43 8.36 -30.20
C ASP A 93 1.81 7.79 -28.91
N GLY A 94 0.66 8.36 -28.55
CA GLY A 94 0.04 8.16 -27.24
C GLY A 94 -1.44 7.83 -27.31
N ILE A 95 -1.90 7.05 -26.33
CA ILE A 95 -3.29 6.68 -26.12
C ILE A 95 -3.85 7.46 -24.93
N THR A 96 -4.99 8.11 -25.13
CA THR A 96 -5.75 8.78 -24.08
C THR A 96 -7.08 8.08 -23.81
N LEU A 97 -7.31 7.72 -22.55
CA LEU A 97 -8.62 7.29 -22.03
C LEU A 97 -9.29 8.51 -21.38
N SER A 98 -10.39 9.01 -21.94
CA SER A 98 -11.01 10.29 -21.54
C SER A 98 -12.40 10.12 -20.94
N GLY A 99 -12.54 9.22 -19.97
CA GLY A 99 -13.76 8.93 -19.24
C GLY A 99 -14.64 7.86 -19.92
N ASP A 100 -15.14 6.92 -19.13
CA ASP A 100 -15.88 5.73 -19.58
C ASP A 100 -15.16 4.97 -20.73
N LYS A 101 -13.82 5.07 -20.77
CA LYS A 101 -12.93 4.47 -21.78
C LYS A 101 -12.20 3.26 -21.22
N PHE A 102 -11.70 2.41 -22.11
CA PHE A 102 -11.06 1.18 -21.66
C PHE A 102 -9.97 0.67 -22.59
N ILE A 103 -9.00 -0.02 -21.97
CA ILE A 103 -8.05 -0.94 -22.62
C ILE A 103 -8.32 -2.32 -22.04
N ASN A 104 -8.67 -3.28 -22.90
CA ASN A 104 -8.77 -4.68 -22.55
C ASN A 104 -7.75 -5.47 -23.38
N GLY A 105 -6.66 -5.82 -22.71
CA GLY A 105 -5.53 -6.54 -23.26
C GLY A 105 -5.75 -8.03 -23.39
N ILE A 106 -5.52 -8.58 -24.58
CA ILE A 106 -5.56 -10.03 -24.79
C ILE A 106 -4.16 -10.63 -24.66
N ILE A 107 -3.16 -10.01 -25.27
CA ILE A 107 -1.74 -10.36 -25.20
C ILE A 107 -0.92 -9.20 -25.79
N GLY A 108 0.35 -9.10 -25.39
CA GLY A 108 1.35 -8.26 -26.06
C GLY A 108 1.89 -7.14 -25.19
N GLU A 109 2.74 -6.31 -25.79
CA GLU A 109 3.28 -5.09 -25.19
C GLU A 109 2.72 -3.88 -25.93
N LEU A 110 2.02 -3.00 -25.21
CA LEU A 110 1.55 -1.75 -25.77
C LEU A 110 2.70 -0.75 -25.84
N ALA A 111 3.11 -0.39 -27.06
CA ALA A 111 4.21 0.54 -27.30
C ALA A 111 3.84 1.99 -26.96
N GLU A 112 2.60 2.39 -27.21
CA GLU A 112 2.12 3.76 -27.03
C GLU A 112 2.08 4.18 -25.55
N THR A 113 2.35 5.45 -25.27
CA THR A 113 2.20 5.99 -23.91
C THR A 113 0.72 6.07 -23.54
N VAL A 114 0.34 5.56 -22.37
CA VAL A 114 -1.04 5.62 -21.90
C VAL A 114 -1.23 6.78 -20.91
N THR A 115 -2.14 7.68 -21.24
CA THR A 115 -2.62 8.76 -20.36
C THR A 115 -4.10 8.56 -20.06
N VAL A 116 -4.48 8.70 -18.80
CA VAL A 116 -5.87 8.56 -18.35
C VAL A 116 -6.37 9.90 -17.86
N SER A 117 -7.59 10.25 -18.25
CA SER A 117 -8.31 11.46 -17.87
C SER A 117 -9.80 11.20 -17.70
N GLY A 118 -10.47 12.03 -16.92
CA GLY A 118 -11.89 11.82 -16.59
C GLY A 118 -12.12 10.57 -15.73
N VAL A 119 -13.38 10.15 -15.61
CA VAL A 119 -13.80 9.14 -14.63
C VAL A 119 -14.23 7.82 -15.26
N ASN A 120 -14.21 6.74 -14.49
CA ASN A 120 -14.66 5.39 -14.86
C ASN A 120 -13.87 4.77 -16.03
N ASN A 121 -12.58 5.09 -16.13
CA ASN A 121 -11.72 4.42 -17.09
C ASN A 121 -11.36 3.01 -16.59
N ILE A 122 -11.02 2.10 -17.50
CA ILE A 122 -10.64 0.72 -17.16
C ILE A 122 -9.38 0.32 -17.92
N ILE A 123 -8.41 -0.28 -17.23
CA ILE A 123 -7.26 -0.94 -17.84
C ILE A 123 -7.23 -2.37 -17.30
N GLU A 124 -7.40 -3.35 -18.19
CA GLU A 124 -7.55 -4.75 -17.80
C GLU A 124 -6.90 -5.73 -18.78
N GLY A 125 -6.74 -6.98 -18.33
CA GLY A 125 -6.31 -8.08 -19.18
C GLY A 125 -4.82 -8.42 -19.09
N LEU A 126 -4.28 -8.96 -20.17
CA LEU A 126 -2.95 -9.57 -20.27
C LEU A 126 -2.01 -8.71 -21.14
N LEU A 127 -1.74 -7.47 -20.73
CA LEU A 127 -0.82 -6.57 -21.43
C LEU A 127 0.39 -6.20 -20.58
N SER A 128 1.53 -6.04 -21.24
CA SER A 128 2.64 -5.22 -20.78
C SER A 128 2.63 -3.85 -21.48
N PHE A 129 3.44 -2.92 -20.99
CA PHE A 129 3.55 -1.57 -21.51
C PHE A 129 5.02 -1.24 -21.76
N ALA A 130 5.33 -0.56 -22.86
CA ALA A 130 6.68 -0.07 -23.11
C ALA A 130 7.00 1.20 -22.30
N ASN A 131 5.95 1.92 -21.87
CA ASN A 131 6.06 3.24 -21.24
C ASN A 131 5.24 3.32 -19.93
N PRO A 132 5.61 4.22 -19.00
CA PRO A 132 4.81 4.49 -17.81
C PRO A 132 3.38 4.95 -18.13
N ILE A 133 2.47 4.69 -17.19
CA ILE A 133 1.07 5.08 -17.28
C ILE A 133 0.86 6.34 -16.44
N TYR A 134 0.22 7.36 -17.02
CA TYR A 134 -0.03 8.63 -16.36
C TYR A 134 -1.52 8.83 -16.10
N ILE A 135 -1.88 9.08 -14.86
CA ILE A 135 -3.20 9.57 -14.47
C ILE A 135 -3.11 11.11 -14.48
N GLN A 136 -4.01 11.78 -15.19
CA GLN A 136 -3.78 13.18 -15.57
C GLN A 136 -3.89 14.15 -14.38
N ASP A 137 -4.91 14.00 -13.55
CA ASP A 137 -5.23 14.95 -12.50
C ASP A 137 -6.08 14.33 -11.38
N SER A 138 -6.37 15.13 -10.36
CA SER A 138 -7.15 14.74 -9.18
C SER A 138 -8.62 14.43 -9.43
N SER A 139 -9.16 14.75 -10.60
CA SER A 139 -10.52 14.38 -10.99
C SER A 139 -10.58 13.05 -11.73
N THR A 140 -9.41 12.48 -12.07
CA THR A 140 -9.31 11.30 -12.89
C THR A 140 -9.45 10.02 -12.08
N THR A 141 -10.24 9.06 -12.57
CA THR A 141 -10.35 7.73 -11.98
C THR A 141 -10.12 6.62 -13.01
N VAL A 142 -9.49 5.53 -12.55
CA VAL A 142 -9.25 4.33 -13.34
C VAL A 142 -9.35 3.07 -12.50
N THR A 143 -9.96 2.03 -13.06
CA THR A 143 -9.93 0.68 -12.50
C THR A 143 -8.85 -0.14 -13.18
N PHE A 144 -7.93 -0.71 -12.40
CA PHE A 144 -6.93 -1.66 -12.88
C PHE A 144 -7.37 -3.09 -12.55
N SER A 145 -7.54 -3.92 -13.59
CA SER A 145 -7.86 -5.35 -13.49
C SER A 145 -6.86 -6.18 -14.30
N MET A 146 -5.57 -5.99 -14.00
CA MET A 146 -4.48 -6.67 -14.71
C MET A 146 -4.39 -8.15 -14.30
N GLN A 147 -4.05 -8.99 -15.27
CA GLN A 147 -3.83 -10.43 -15.08
C GLN A 147 -2.36 -10.82 -15.20
N THR A 148 -1.48 -9.85 -15.46
CA THR A 148 -0.02 -10.01 -15.48
C THR A 148 0.65 -8.97 -14.59
N PRO A 149 1.86 -9.23 -14.07
CA PRO A 149 2.63 -8.21 -13.39
C PRO A 149 2.92 -7.03 -14.31
N LEU A 150 2.66 -5.82 -13.84
CA LEU A 150 2.88 -4.59 -14.57
C LEU A 150 4.38 -4.33 -14.70
N ASN A 151 4.85 -4.20 -15.94
CA ASN A 151 6.25 -3.96 -16.27
C ASN A 151 6.62 -2.47 -16.30
N GLN A 152 5.71 -1.59 -15.91
CA GLN A 152 5.88 -0.15 -15.89
C GLN A 152 5.29 0.46 -14.62
N SER A 153 5.76 1.66 -14.29
CA SER A 153 5.23 2.43 -13.16
C SER A 153 3.95 3.18 -13.53
N ILE A 154 3.13 3.46 -12.51
CA ILE A 154 1.94 4.30 -12.64
C ILE A 154 2.17 5.62 -11.88
N TYR A 155 1.91 6.75 -12.51
CA TYR A 155 2.01 8.09 -11.90
C TYR A 155 0.62 8.70 -11.69
N LEU A 156 0.26 8.95 -10.43
CA LEU A 156 -1.12 9.30 -10.06
C LEU A 156 -1.51 10.77 -10.30
N ASN A 157 -0.60 11.73 -10.18
CA ASN A 157 -0.86 13.19 -10.29
C ASN A 157 -2.16 13.68 -9.61
N GLY A 158 -2.50 13.09 -8.47
CA GLY A 158 -3.68 13.37 -7.65
C GLY A 158 -4.87 12.47 -7.90
N GLY A 159 -4.88 11.68 -8.98
CA GLY A 159 -5.99 10.84 -9.37
C GLY A 159 -6.19 9.62 -8.48
N THR A 160 -7.23 8.84 -8.81
CA THR A 160 -7.66 7.69 -8.02
C THR A 160 -7.60 6.39 -8.83
N ILE A 161 -6.93 5.38 -8.26
CA ILE A 161 -6.97 4.00 -8.75
C ILE A 161 -7.99 3.19 -7.95
N TYR A 162 -8.75 2.35 -8.63
CA TYR A 162 -9.50 1.24 -8.05
C TYR A 162 -8.86 -0.07 -8.49
N LEU A 163 -8.59 -0.98 -7.58
CA LEU A 163 -8.17 -2.33 -7.94
C LEU A 163 -9.41 -3.18 -8.21
N GLY A 164 -9.50 -3.72 -9.43
CA GLY A 164 -10.46 -4.76 -9.80
C GLY A 164 -9.88 -6.17 -9.73
N SER A 165 -8.55 -6.29 -9.61
CA SER A 165 -7.81 -7.52 -9.30
C SER A 165 -6.54 -7.18 -8.50
N ASN A 166 -5.78 -8.20 -8.09
CA ASN A 166 -4.44 -7.99 -7.54
C ASN A 166 -3.54 -7.30 -8.57
N LEU A 167 -2.77 -6.31 -8.12
CA LEU A 167 -1.81 -5.58 -8.93
C LEU A 167 -0.40 -5.93 -8.48
N GLU A 168 0.35 -6.62 -9.33
CA GLU A 168 1.75 -6.95 -9.09
C GLU A 168 2.63 -6.10 -9.99
N PHE A 169 3.78 -5.66 -9.50
CA PHE A 169 4.78 -4.93 -10.28
C PHE A 169 6.02 -5.80 -10.49
N THR A 170 6.64 -5.66 -11.66
CA THR A 170 8.00 -6.18 -11.90
C THR A 170 9.07 -5.32 -11.20
N PHE A 171 10.30 -5.81 -11.16
CA PHE A 171 11.40 -5.13 -10.46
C PHE A 171 11.65 -3.72 -11.00
N GLY A 172 11.83 -2.75 -10.10
CA GLY A 172 12.09 -1.35 -10.45
C GLY A 172 10.84 -0.53 -10.78
N ASN A 173 9.66 -1.15 -10.73
CA ASN A 173 8.38 -0.49 -11.01
C ASN A 173 7.49 -0.40 -9.76
N GLY A 174 6.59 0.58 -9.76
CA GLY A 174 5.64 0.79 -8.67
C GLY A 174 4.66 1.92 -8.95
N ILE A 175 4.13 2.49 -7.88
CA ILE A 175 3.23 3.64 -7.94
C ILE A 175 3.97 4.88 -7.47
N GLY A 176 3.96 5.93 -8.28
CA GLY A 176 4.58 7.21 -8.01
C GLY A 176 3.59 8.37 -8.04
N GLY A 177 4.04 9.52 -7.54
CA GLY A 177 3.22 10.72 -7.43
C GLY A 177 2.23 10.65 -6.25
N TYR A 178 1.45 11.72 -6.08
CA TYR A 178 0.43 11.79 -5.05
C TYR A 178 -0.92 11.32 -5.57
N GLY A 179 -1.80 10.78 -4.73
CA GLY A 179 -3.12 10.30 -5.15
C GLY A 179 -3.74 9.27 -4.20
N ILE A 180 -4.82 8.64 -4.66
CA ILE A 180 -5.62 7.69 -3.87
C ILE A 180 -5.61 6.32 -4.55
N ILE A 181 -5.44 5.27 -3.75
CA ILE A 181 -5.53 3.88 -4.17
C ILE A 181 -6.62 3.19 -3.34
N ASN A 182 -7.70 2.79 -4.00
CA ASN A 182 -8.75 1.97 -3.41
C ASN A 182 -8.49 0.50 -3.74
N GLY A 183 -8.06 -0.25 -2.74
CA GLY A 183 -7.70 -1.66 -2.83
C GLY A 183 -8.88 -2.58 -3.11
N ASN A 184 -10.09 -2.25 -2.66
CA ASN A 184 -11.29 -3.09 -2.78
C ASN A 184 -11.06 -4.55 -2.32
N GLY A 185 -10.22 -4.75 -1.30
CA GLY A 185 -9.82 -6.08 -0.83
C GLY A 185 -8.85 -6.84 -1.75
N ASN A 186 -8.20 -6.17 -2.70
CA ASN A 186 -7.14 -6.73 -3.53
C ASN A 186 -5.75 -6.38 -2.98
N THR A 187 -4.74 -7.06 -3.51
CA THR A 187 -3.34 -6.92 -3.12
C THR A 187 -2.56 -6.01 -4.07
N ILE A 188 -1.63 -5.22 -3.53
CA ILE A 188 -0.51 -4.65 -4.29
C ILE A 188 0.76 -5.38 -3.89
N ALA A 189 1.50 -5.91 -4.86
CA ALA A 189 2.81 -6.53 -4.63
C ALA A 189 3.90 -5.84 -5.44
N LEU A 190 4.93 -5.37 -4.75
CA LEU A 190 6.14 -4.81 -5.35
C LEU A 190 7.19 -5.91 -5.49
N ALA A 191 8.00 -5.87 -6.55
CA ALA A 191 9.10 -6.82 -6.75
C ALA A 191 10.48 -6.27 -6.30
N GLY A 192 10.55 -5.02 -5.85
CA GLY A 192 11.80 -4.41 -5.37
C GLY A 192 11.55 -3.29 -4.36
N SER A 193 12.64 -2.58 -4.04
CA SER A 193 12.65 -1.38 -3.21
C SER A 193 11.84 -0.25 -3.85
N VAL A 194 11.15 0.54 -3.03
CA VAL A 194 10.43 1.74 -3.47
C VAL A 194 10.74 2.91 -2.54
N GLU A 195 10.85 4.10 -3.13
CA GLU A 195 10.98 5.36 -2.40
C GLU A 195 9.63 6.09 -2.42
N PHE A 196 8.94 6.11 -1.28
CA PHE A 196 7.69 6.83 -1.12
C PHE A 196 7.98 8.31 -0.85
N THR A 197 8.08 9.10 -1.91
CA THR A 197 8.42 10.53 -1.87
C THR A 197 7.21 11.46 -1.90
N SER A 198 6.03 10.92 -2.20
CA SER A 198 4.79 11.68 -2.42
C SER A 198 3.70 11.26 -1.44
N THR A 199 2.65 12.10 -1.32
CA THR A 199 1.51 11.80 -0.47
C THR A 199 0.58 10.76 -1.11
N LEU A 200 0.41 9.60 -0.49
CA LEU A 200 -0.49 8.55 -0.97
C LEU A 200 -1.52 8.19 0.10
N GLU A 201 -2.77 8.03 -0.33
CA GLU A 201 -3.84 7.45 0.47
C GLU A 201 -4.15 6.04 -0.04
N LEU A 202 -4.14 5.05 0.86
CA LEU A 202 -4.37 3.64 0.54
C LEU A 202 -5.53 3.12 1.38
N ASN A 203 -6.58 2.66 0.70
CA ASN A 203 -7.86 2.30 1.30
C ASN A 203 -8.14 0.81 1.07
N ASP A 204 -8.47 0.07 2.13
CA ASP A 204 -9.00 -1.30 2.04
C ASP A 204 -8.19 -2.25 1.14
N LEU A 205 -6.87 -2.28 1.30
CA LEU A 205 -6.01 -3.27 0.63
C LEU A 205 -6.04 -4.58 1.42
N ALA A 206 -6.26 -5.71 0.76
CA ALA A 206 -6.06 -7.00 1.46
C ALA A 206 -4.60 -7.15 1.91
N GLU A 207 -3.65 -6.78 1.04
CA GLU A 207 -2.23 -6.74 1.36
C GLU A 207 -1.50 -5.69 0.51
N PHE A 208 -0.57 -4.96 1.10
CA PHE A 208 0.48 -4.21 0.42
C PHE A 208 1.81 -4.89 0.74
N ARG A 209 2.39 -5.59 -0.24
CA ARG A 209 3.58 -6.43 -0.06
C ARG A 209 4.82 -5.77 -0.64
N LEU A 210 5.86 -5.63 0.19
CA LEU A 210 7.16 -5.14 -0.25
C LEU A 210 7.98 -6.23 -0.93
N GLY A 211 8.72 -5.83 -1.97
CA GLY A 211 9.70 -6.67 -2.66
C GLY A 211 11.16 -6.38 -2.31
N GLY A 212 11.41 -5.30 -1.55
CA GLY A 212 12.74 -4.88 -1.11
C GLY A 212 12.64 -3.84 0.00
N ASN A 213 13.79 -3.45 0.55
CA ASN A 213 13.85 -2.39 1.56
C ASN A 213 13.42 -1.05 0.96
N SER A 214 12.49 -0.37 1.60
CA SER A 214 11.87 0.85 1.08
C SER A 214 12.12 2.04 2.00
N THR A 215 11.98 3.25 1.46
CA THR A 215 12.12 4.49 2.24
C THR A 215 10.85 5.32 2.15
N ILE A 216 10.57 6.10 3.20
CA ILE A 216 9.45 7.03 3.23
C ILE A 216 9.99 8.43 3.50
N SER A 217 9.75 9.36 2.58
CA SER A 217 9.97 10.80 2.76
C SER A 217 8.71 11.63 2.53
N GLY A 218 7.66 11.04 1.96
CA GLY A 218 6.32 11.63 1.85
C GLY A 218 5.36 11.13 2.94
N ASP A 219 4.07 11.45 2.75
CA ASP A 219 2.99 11.10 3.67
C ASP A 219 2.20 9.89 3.15
N LEU A 220 2.22 8.78 3.87
CA LEU A 220 1.36 7.62 3.59
C LEU A 220 0.19 7.59 4.56
N THR A 221 -1.04 7.57 4.05
CA THR A 221 -2.24 7.39 4.88
C THR A 221 -2.89 6.06 4.53
N PHE A 222 -3.11 5.21 5.53
CA PHE A 222 -3.80 3.95 5.37
C PHE A 222 -5.17 4.01 6.05
N ASN A 223 -6.23 3.66 5.31
CA ASN A 223 -7.59 3.62 5.84
C ASN A 223 -8.22 2.23 5.70
N GLY A 224 -9.21 1.97 6.55
CA GLY A 224 -9.97 0.73 6.56
C GLY A 224 -9.16 -0.44 7.08
N ASN A 225 -9.36 -1.62 6.51
CA ASN A 225 -8.63 -2.82 6.91
C ASN A 225 -7.53 -3.11 5.91
N THR A 226 -6.26 -2.83 6.30
CA THR A 226 -5.11 -3.03 5.42
C THR A 226 -3.99 -3.82 6.09
N THR A 227 -3.43 -4.80 5.37
CA THR A 227 -2.21 -5.49 5.79
C THR A 227 -0.99 -4.96 5.04
N LEU A 228 0.03 -4.46 5.74
CA LEU A 228 1.35 -4.17 5.21
C LEU A 228 2.27 -5.35 5.48
N ASN A 229 2.62 -6.10 4.45
CA ASN A 229 3.51 -7.24 4.54
C ASN A 229 4.90 -6.84 4.08
N TYR A 230 5.83 -6.69 5.02
CA TYR A 230 7.19 -6.29 4.70
C TYR A 230 8.00 -7.44 4.11
N ASN A 231 7.52 -8.68 4.21
CA ASN A 231 8.08 -9.84 3.53
C ASN A 231 9.60 -10.01 3.80
N GLY A 232 10.00 -9.77 5.06
CA GLY A 232 11.38 -9.81 5.53
C GLY A 232 12.19 -8.52 5.27
N ASN A 233 11.62 -7.51 4.64
CA ASN A 233 12.27 -6.23 4.33
C ASN A 233 12.04 -5.19 5.43
N SER A 234 12.69 -4.04 5.27
CA SER A 234 12.52 -2.88 6.14
C SER A 234 11.88 -1.69 5.43
N VAL A 235 11.23 -0.83 6.22
CA VAL A 235 10.83 0.52 5.84
C VAL A 235 11.59 1.52 6.69
N THR A 236 12.37 2.38 6.05
CA THR A 236 13.15 3.43 6.71
C THR A 236 12.46 4.78 6.56
N PHE A 237 12.14 5.42 7.69
CA PHE A 237 11.66 6.79 7.68
C PHE A 237 12.83 7.75 7.44
N LEU A 238 12.68 8.59 6.43
CA LEU A 238 13.51 9.76 6.20
C LEU A 238 12.92 10.95 6.97
N PRO A 239 13.65 12.07 7.15
CA PRO A 239 13.28 13.11 8.12
C PRO A 239 11.88 13.73 8.00
N THR A 240 11.25 13.65 6.82
CA THR A 240 9.89 14.17 6.57
C THR A 240 8.85 13.08 6.35
N GLY A 241 9.25 11.80 6.37
CA GLY A 241 8.35 10.69 6.10
C GLY A 241 7.37 10.47 7.23
N VAL A 242 6.09 10.30 6.90
CA VAL A 242 5.03 10.04 7.88
C VAL A 242 4.12 8.93 7.40
N VAL A 243 3.72 8.03 8.30
CA VAL A 243 2.66 7.06 8.14
C VAL A 243 1.51 7.41 9.09
N LYS A 244 0.30 7.50 8.54
CA LYS A 244 -0.95 7.86 9.24
C LYS A 244 -1.94 6.71 9.11
N MET A 245 -2.55 6.30 10.22
CA MET A 245 -3.62 5.31 10.24
C MET A 245 -4.95 6.02 10.46
N GLY A 246 -5.86 5.95 9.49
CA GLY A 246 -7.16 6.60 9.50
C GLY A 246 -8.05 6.20 10.68
N SER A 247 -9.02 7.04 11.04
CA SER A 247 -9.95 6.74 12.13
C SER A 247 -10.65 5.39 11.93
N ASN A 248 -10.81 4.63 13.01
CA ASN A 248 -11.43 3.29 13.00
C ASN A 248 -10.79 2.27 12.04
N SER A 249 -9.56 2.51 11.59
CA SER A 249 -8.85 1.60 10.67
C SER A 249 -8.11 0.53 11.45
N ILE A 250 -7.98 -0.67 10.87
CA ILE A 250 -7.15 -1.75 11.41
C ILE A 250 -6.01 -1.98 10.43
N ILE A 251 -4.81 -1.55 10.82
CA ILE A 251 -3.63 -1.65 9.97
C ILE A 251 -2.69 -2.69 10.57
N THR A 252 -2.51 -3.81 9.86
CA THR A 252 -1.61 -4.88 10.28
C THR A 252 -0.28 -4.74 9.59
N VAL A 253 0.80 -4.49 10.34
CA VAL A 253 2.17 -4.48 9.82
C VAL A 253 2.84 -5.79 10.23
N LYS A 254 3.35 -6.55 9.26
CA LYS A 254 3.91 -7.88 9.54
C LYS A 254 5.20 -8.23 8.82
N ASN A 255 6.00 -9.08 9.47
CA ASN A 255 7.18 -9.75 8.91
C ASN A 255 8.24 -8.80 8.35
N GLY A 256 8.90 -8.01 9.20
CA GLY A 256 9.93 -7.07 8.75
C GLY A 256 10.32 -6.06 9.82
N ALA A 257 10.76 -4.89 9.38
CA ALA A 257 11.20 -3.84 10.29
C ALA A 257 10.74 -2.43 9.91
N PHE A 258 10.44 -1.63 10.94
CA PHE A 258 10.47 -0.17 10.87
C PHE A 258 11.84 0.31 11.33
N GLU A 259 12.44 1.24 10.59
CA GLU A 259 13.73 1.84 10.92
C GLU A 259 13.59 3.36 10.97
N ASN A 260 14.25 3.98 11.94
CA ASN A 260 14.22 5.44 12.19
C ASN A 260 12.84 5.96 12.65
N VAL A 261 12.20 5.27 13.59
CA VAL A 261 10.97 5.76 14.22
C VAL A 261 11.31 6.85 15.26
N HIS A 262 10.70 8.03 15.13
CA HIS A 262 10.87 9.15 16.06
C HIS A 262 9.68 10.12 15.97
N GLY A 263 9.54 10.97 16.99
CA GLY A 263 8.52 12.00 17.07
C GLY A 263 7.13 11.39 16.91
N THR A 264 6.48 11.73 15.79
CA THR A 264 5.15 11.24 15.42
C THR A 264 5.11 10.73 13.97
N ASN A 265 6.23 10.22 13.46
CA ASN A 265 6.31 9.74 12.08
C ASN A 265 5.46 8.49 11.82
N VAL A 266 5.03 7.79 12.87
CA VAL A 266 3.94 6.82 12.84
C VAL A 266 2.82 7.35 13.74
N SER A 267 1.63 7.58 13.19
CA SER A 267 0.53 8.20 13.93
C SER A 267 -0.81 7.53 13.62
N CYS A 268 -1.63 7.37 14.64
CA CYS A 268 -2.98 6.83 14.52
C CYS A 268 -4.00 7.94 14.82
N PHE A 269 -5.15 7.89 14.16
CA PHE A 269 -6.33 8.66 14.56
C PHE A 269 -7.18 7.85 15.54
N ALA A 270 -8.13 8.53 16.21
CA ALA A 270 -9.00 7.92 17.18
C ALA A 270 -9.75 6.69 16.62
N GLY A 271 -9.78 5.62 17.43
CA GLY A 271 -10.38 4.33 17.12
C GLY A 271 -9.55 3.44 16.18
N ALA A 272 -8.40 3.92 15.70
CA ALA A 272 -7.53 3.09 14.87
C ALA A 272 -6.78 2.05 15.71
N SER A 273 -6.46 0.90 15.10
CA SER A 273 -5.64 -0.13 15.71
C SER A 273 -4.46 -0.47 14.80
N LEU A 274 -3.25 -0.29 15.32
CA LEU A 274 -2.01 -0.72 14.68
C LEU A 274 -1.63 -2.10 15.23
N VAL A 275 -1.79 -3.12 14.40
CA VAL A 275 -1.38 -4.49 14.72
C VAL A 275 0.06 -4.69 14.28
N LEU A 276 0.94 -4.97 15.23
CA LEU A 276 2.34 -5.30 14.99
C LEU A 276 2.51 -6.81 15.12
N ASN A 277 2.85 -7.49 14.03
CA ASN A 277 3.00 -8.94 13.99
C ASN A 277 4.38 -9.34 13.46
N ASN A 278 5.23 -9.91 14.31
CA ASN A 278 6.58 -10.32 13.89
C ASN A 278 7.38 -9.13 13.27
N ILE A 279 7.44 -8.01 14.01
CA ILE A 279 8.04 -6.75 13.58
C ILE A 279 9.13 -6.29 14.56
N LYS A 280 10.24 -5.80 14.01
CA LYS A 280 11.21 -5.01 14.76
C LYS A 280 11.02 -3.51 14.47
N THR A 281 10.96 -2.68 15.50
CA THR A 281 10.91 -1.24 15.39
C THR A 281 12.18 -0.64 15.99
N THR A 282 13.03 -0.05 15.15
CA THR A 282 14.22 0.68 15.59
C THR A 282 13.90 2.18 15.67
N PHE A 283 14.07 2.74 16.86
CA PHE A 283 13.88 4.15 17.14
C PHE A 283 15.20 4.90 16.95
N ASP A 284 15.15 6.08 16.33
CA ASP A 284 16.28 7.02 16.19
C ASP A 284 16.08 8.33 16.96
N GLY A 285 14.98 8.41 17.71
CA GLY A 285 14.64 9.50 18.62
C GLY A 285 13.45 9.10 19.49
N ASP A 286 13.13 9.94 20.46
CA ASP A 286 11.96 9.73 21.30
C ASP A 286 10.67 9.79 20.45
N PHE A 287 9.71 8.94 20.78
CA PHE A 287 8.47 8.76 20.04
C PHE A 287 7.26 8.91 20.97
N THR A 288 6.20 9.51 20.45
CA THR A 288 4.96 9.73 21.21
C THR A 288 3.77 9.11 20.48
N PHE A 289 3.07 8.20 21.16
CA PHE A 289 1.87 7.54 20.66
C PHE A 289 0.63 8.16 21.29
N THR A 290 -0.03 9.09 20.59
CA THR A 290 -1.07 9.97 21.18
C THR A 290 -2.50 9.50 20.99
N SER A 291 -2.76 8.55 20.10
CA SER A 291 -4.13 8.08 19.78
C SER A 291 -4.08 6.70 19.14
N GLY A 292 -5.20 5.99 19.09
CA GLY A 292 -5.28 4.62 18.61
C GLY A 292 -4.78 3.59 19.63
N SER A 293 -4.85 2.31 19.24
CA SER A 293 -4.38 1.17 20.02
C SER A 293 -3.25 0.44 19.30
N LEU A 294 -2.38 -0.22 20.08
CA LEU A 294 -1.44 -1.21 19.58
C LEU A 294 -1.97 -2.62 19.88
N LEU A 295 -1.83 -3.53 18.91
CA LEU A 295 -2.02 -4.96 19.14
C LEU A 295 -0.72 -5.70 18.82
N ILE A 296 -0.12 -6.32 19.83
CA ILE A 296 1.16 -7.01 19.71
C ILE A 296 0.92 -8.50 19.50
N GLN A 297 1.36 -9.02 18.35
CA GLN A 297 1.24 -10.42 17.96
C GLN A 297 2.61 -11.02 17.61
N ASP A 298 2.75 -12.32 17.87
CA ASP A 298 4.01 -13.05 17.69
C ASP A 298 5.19 -12.34 18.40
N ASN A 299 6.27 -12.04 17.70
CA ASN A 299 7.44 -11.39 18.29
C ASN A 299 7.56 -9.94 17.82
N VAL A 300 7.38 -8.99 18.73
CA VAL A 300 7.61 -7.56 18.46
C VAL A 300 8.76 -7.07 19.32
N ALA A 301 9.66 -6.29 18.72
CA ALA A 301 10.80 -5.73 19.43
C ALA A 301 10.90 -4.21 19.22
N PHE A 302 11.00 -3.46 20.31
CA PHE A 302 11.29 -2.03 20.31
C PHE A 302 12.75 -1.83 20.72
N VAL A 303 13.52 -1.19 19.82
CA VAL A 303 14.98 -1.13 19.88
C VAL A 303 15.47 0.30 19.75
N GLY A 304 16.47 0.67 20.56
CA GLY A 304 17.10 1.98 20.55
C GLY A 304 17.09 2.63 21.93
N PRO A 305 18.08 3.45 22.30
CA PRO A 305 18.17 4.07 23.62
C PRO A 305 17.26 5.32 23.71
N HIS A 306 15.97 5.12 23.47
CA HIS A 306 14.97 6.18 23.31
C HIS A 306 13.71 5.91 24.11
N ILE A 307 12.89 6.95 24.27
CA ILE A 307 11.61 6.88 24.98
C ILE A 307 10.48 6.62 23.99
N PHE A 308 9.63 5.64 24.31
CA PHE A 308 8.29 5.53 23.75
C PHE A 308 7.28 6.02 24.81
N ALA A 309 6.69 7.18 24.57
CA ALA A 309 5.67 7.77 25.43
C ALA A 309 4.27 7.33 24.96
N TYR A 310 3.62 6.48 25.74
CA TYR A 310 2.25 6.05 25.52
C TYR A 310 1.28 7.09 26.08
N GLN A 311 0.74 7.94 25.21
CA GLN A 311 -0.19 9.02 25.58
C GLN A 311 -1.64 8.76 25.14
N SER A 312 -1.91 7.66 24.46
CA SER A 312 -3.25 7.29 24.00
C SER A 312 -4.21 6.97 25.16
N GLU A 313 -5.49 7.28 24.97
CA GLU A 313 -6.59 6.89 25.88
C GLU A 313 -7.16 5.50 25.56
N GLU A 314 -6.77 4.93 24.42
CA GLU A 314 -7.26 3.62 23.98
C GLU A 314 -6.41 2.51 24.59
N THR A 315 -6.95 1.29 24.68
CA THR A 315 -6.22 0.16 25.25
C THR A 315 -5.35 -0.52 24.21
N SER A 316 -4.06 -0.66 24.51
CA SER A 316 -3.14 -1.52 23.77
C SER A 316 -3.05 -2.91 24.41
N THR A 317 -2.88 -3.94 23.58
CA THR A 317 -2.94 -5.34 24.01
C THR A 317 -1.73 -6.12 23.52
N ILE A 318 -1.11 -6.88 24.41
CA ILE A 318 -0.23 -7.99 24.06
C ILE A 318 -1.09 -9.24 23.97
N ASP A 319 -1.22 -9.77 22.76
CA ASP A 319 -2.14 -10.87 22.47
C ASP A 319 -1.68 -12.20 23.08
N SER A 320 -2.53 -13.22 23.03
CA SER A 320 -2.17 -14.59 23.41
C SER A 320 -0.98 -15.07 22.57
N GLY A 321 0.06 -15.56 23.22
CA GLY A 321 1.33 -15.97 22.60
C GLY A 321 2.21 -14.81 22.10
N GLY A 322 1.75 -13.57 22.20
CA GLY A 322 2.49 -12.37 21.81
C GLY A 322 3.61 -12.03 22.79
N ASN A 323 4.71 -11.49 22.28
CA ASN A 323 5.86 -11.04 23.05
C ASN A 323 6.28 -9.63 22.59
N LEU A 324 6.15 -8.65 23.49
CA LEU A 324 6.76 -7.33 23.33
C LEU A 324 8.12 -7.32 24.03
N LEU A 325 9.20 -7.21 23.27
CA LEU A 325 10.55 -7.01 23.78
C LEU A 325 10.91 -5.53 23.79
N LEU A 326 11.32 -5.03 24.96
CA LEU A 326 11.95 -3.73 25.14
C LEU A 326 13.46 -3.95 25.28
N ASP A 327 14.23 -3.44 24.33
CA ASP A 327 15.69 -3.64 24.27
C ASP A 327 16.46 -2.73 25.24
N ARG A 328 17.76 -2.93 25.31
CA ARG A 328 18.64 -2.23 26.23
C ARG A 328 18.57 -0.72 26.09
N TYR A 329 18.45 -0.05 27.24
CA TYR A 329 18.32 1.40 27.40
C TYR A 329 17.05 1.99 26.76
N PHE A 330 16.12 1.16 26.28
CA PHE A 330 14.82 1.61 25.84
C PHE A 330 13.94 1.95 27.05
N THR A 331 13.18 3.03 26.97
CA THR A 331 12.21 3.40 28.01
C THR A 331 10.80 3.34 27.45
N PHE A 332 9.98 2.44 27.98
CA PHE A 332 8.53 2.50 27.78
C PHE A 332 7.93 3.38 28.88
N SER A 333 7.40 4.55 28.51
CA SER A 333 6.78 5.50 29.43
C SER A 333 5.26 5.47 29.31
N TYR A 334 4.59 4.99 30.36
CA TYR A 334 3.15 5.04 30.50
C TYR A 334 2.72 6.44 30.98
N ASP A 335 2.20 7.24 30.05
CA ASP A 335 1.80 8.64 30.27
C ASP A 335 0.49 8.97 29.54
N PRO A 336 -0.59 8.17 29.69
CA PRO A 336 -1.82 8.45 28.98
C PRO A 336 -2.38 9.81 29.42
N ILE A 337 -3.07 10.50 28.52
CA ILE A 337 -3.71 11.79 28.83
C ILE A 337 -4.93 11.67 29.78
N THR A 338 -5.24 10.46 30.25
CA THR A 338 -6.30 10.14 31.21
C THR A 338 -5.71 9.59 32.50
N ASP A 339 -6.51 9.52 33.55
CA ASP A 339 -6.16 8.88 34.83
C ASP A 339 -6.29 7.33 34.81
N ASN A 340 -6.45 6.74 33.62
CA ASN A 340 -6.64 5.30 33.48
C ASN A 340 -5.29 4.56 33.61
N ARG A 341 -5.26 3.54 34.47
CA ARG A 341 -4.07 2.72 34.77
C ARG A 341 -4.02 1.39 34.01
N ASP A 342 -5.07 1.08 33.25
CA ASP A 342 -5.32 -0.24 32.65
C ASP A 342 -5.29 -0.24 31.12
N LEU A 343 -4.51 0.67 30.51
CA LEU A 343 -4.46 0.82 29.06
C LEU A 343 -3.44 -0.09 28.37
N ILE A 344 -2.60 -0.81 29.13
CA ILE A 344 -1.78 -1.92 28.60
C ILE A 344 -2.32 -3.22 29.15
N LYS A 345 -2.82 -4.10 28.28
CA LYS A 345 -3.38 -5.40 28.66
C LYS A 345 -2.58 -6.56 28.11
N MET A 346 -2.58 -7.65 28.87
CA MET A 346 -2.09 -8.96 28.45
C MET A 346 -3.29 -9.92 28.41
N THR A 347 -3.52 -10.55 27.26
CA THR A 347 -4.72 -11.37 27.02
C THR A 347 -4.82 -12.56 27.98
N ASP A 348 -3.71 -13.30 28.15
CA ASP A 348 -3.63 -14.47 29.02
C ASP A 348 -2.20 -14.72 29.52
N ASN A 349 -1.98 -15.83 30.24
CA ASN A 349 -0.68 -16.19 30.81
C ASN A 349 0.42 -16.53 29.79
N THR A 350 0.10 -16.52 28.49
CA THR A 350 1.05 -16.70 27.39
C THR A 350 1.47 -15.39 26.75
N SER A 351 0.79 -14.27 27.06
CA SER A 351 1.22 -12.91 26.69
C SER A 351 2.46 -12.50 27.49
N ILE A 352 3.44 -11.87 26.84
CA ILE A 352 4.76 -11.61 27.41
C ILE A 352 5.19 -10.16 27.18
N LEU A 353 5.56 -9.47 28.25
CA LEU A 353 6.37 -8.26 28.21
C LEU A 353 7.80 -8.62 28.64
N SER A 354 8.77 -8.44 27.76
CA SER A 354 10.18 -8.75 28.02
C SER A 354 11.00 -7.46 28.14
N MET A 355 11.80 -7.35 29.20
CA MET A 355 12.74 -6.25 29.44
C MET A 355 14.16 -6.80 29.34
N ASP A 356 14.93 -6.33 28.37
CA ASP A 356 16.35 -6.70 28.17
C ASP A 356 17.27 -5.51 28.45
N GLY A 357 17.25 -5.05 29.70
CA GLY A 357 17.99 -3.85 30.10
C GLY A 357 17.24 -2.56 29.83
N ALA A 358 15.91 -2.64 29.85
CA ALA A 358 14.99 -1.55 29.56
C ALA A 358 14.47 -0.90 30.85
N THR A 359 13.82 0.24 30.70
CA THR A 359 13.07 0.92 31.75
C THR A 359 11.57 0.85 31.46
N LEU A 360 10.79 0.40 32.44
CA LEU A 360 9.34 0.56 32.48
C LEU A 360 9.02 1.71 33.41
N HIS A 361 8.55 2.82 32.83
CA HIS A 361 8.30 4.07 33.51
C HIS A 361 6.80 4.37 33.56
N SER A 362 6.31 4.96 34.66
CA SER A 362 4.98 5.56 34.72
C SER A 362 4.99 6.94 35.38
N THR A 363 4.21 7.87 34.83
CA THR A 363 3.92 9.17 35.47
C THR A 363 2.97 9.00 36.67
N PRO A 364 2.54 10.07 37.36
CA PRO A 364 1.61 9.96 38.49
C PRO A 364 0.24 9.37 38.13
N THR A 365 -0.07 9.13 36.85
CA THR A 365 -1.22 8.28 36.50
C THR A 365 -1.08 6.89 37.10
N GLY A 366 0.15 6.36 37.18
CA GLY A 366 0.43 4.98 37.54
C GLY A 366 0.06 4.00 36.44
N MET A 367 0.50 2.75 36.57
CA MET A 367 0.25 1.70 35.60
C MET A 367 -0.13 0.42 36.33
N ARG A 368 -1.01 -0.40 35.76
CA ARG A 368 -1.30 -1.72 36.30
C ARG A 368 -1.13 -2.78 35.22
N LEU A 369 -0.29 -3.77 35.52
CA LEU A 369 -0.10 -4.94 34.69
C LEU A 369 -0.71 -6.15 35.40
N ILE A 370 -1.75 -6.71 34.80
CA ILE A 370 -2.41 -7.93 35.25
C ILE A 370 -2.31 -9.00 34.17
N THR A 371 -2.34 -10.26 34.60
CA THR A 371 -2.24 -11.44 33.72
C THR A 371 -0.89 -11.50 32.99
N GLY A 372 -0.60 -12.58 32.27
CA GLY A 372 0.60 -12.65 31.41
C GLY A 372 1.91 -12.84 32.19
N ARG A 373 3.02 -12.48 31.53
CA ARG A 373 4.38 -12.67 32.04
C ARG A 373 5.22 -11.43 31.84
N LEU A 374 5.84 -10.96 32.92
CA LEU A 374 6.94 -10.01 32.87
C LEU A 374 8.26 -10.78 32.90
N LYS A 375 9.04 -10.71 31.81
CA LYS A 375 10.37 -11.33 31.73
C LYS A 375 11.46 -10.28 31.91
N VAL A 376 12.38 -10.53 32.83
CA VAL A 376 13.58 -9.69 33.05
C VAL A 376 14.79 -10.46 32.56
N LEU A 377 15.34 -10.06 31.41
CA LEU A 377 16.41 -10.77 30.70
C LEU A 377 17.79 -10.22 31.03
N SER A 378 17.91 -8.90 31.21
CA SER A 378 19.08 -8.18 31.71
C SER A 378 18.65 -7.20 32.80
N GLU A 379 19.62 -6.63 33.53
CA GLU A 379 19.41 -5.61 34.57
C GLU A 379 18.51 -4.49 34.08
N SER A 380 17.27 -4.46 34.57
CA SER A 380 16.20 -3.58 34.08
C SER A 380 15.63 -2.74 35.22
N LEU A 381 14.94 -1.64 34.89
CA LEU A 381 14.42 -0.70 35.86
C LEU A 381 12.89 -0.57 35.77
N ILE A 382 12.20 -0.63 36.90
CA ILE A 382 10.84 -0.11 37.05
C ILE A 382 10.91 1.22 37.80
N GLU A 383 10.36 2.27 37.20
CA GLU A 383 10.37 3.62 37.76
C GLU A 383 8.96 4.20 37.80
N ALA A 384 8.47 4.53 38.99
CA ALA A 384 7.18 5.17 39.19
C ALA A 384 7.36 6.57 39.78
N GLU A 385 6.86 7.61 39.10
CA GLU A 385 6.84 8.98 39.64
C GLU A 385 5.80 9.18 40.76
N GLY A 386 4.81 8.28 40.81
CA GLY A 386 3.73 8.30 41.78
C GLY A 386 4.20 8.29 43.24
N SER A 387 3.41 8.94 44.09
CA SER A 387 3.71 9.16 45.50
C SER A 387 2.85 8.31 46.45
N ASN A 388 1.91 7.54 45.90
CA ASN A 388 0.97 6.71 46.64
C ASN A 388 0.51 5.51 45.80
N GLU A 389 -0.20 4.57 46.43
CA GLU A 389 -0.70 3.31 45.83
C GLU A 389 -1.59 3.53 44.59
N THR A 390 -2.36 4.63 44.53
CA THR A 390 -3.20 4.91 43.36
C THR A 390 -2.41 5.41 42.16
N GLU A 391 -1.16 5.85 42.37
CA GLU A 391 -0.23 6.36 41.35
C GLU A 391 0.92 5.38 41.08
N ALA A 392 0.92 4.21 41.72
CA ALA A 392 2.00 3.23 41.65
C ALA A 392 2.05 2.48 40.31
N ILE A 393 3.18 1.81 40.04
CA ILE A 393 3.19 0.67 39.12
C ILE A 393 2.73 -0.57 39.92
N SER A 394 1.56 -1.10 39.60
CA SER A 394 1.00 -2.29 40.24
C SER A 394 1.21 -3.51 39.35
N LEU A 395 1.93 -4.50 39.89
CA LEU A 395 2.11 -5.81 39.30
C LEU A 395 1.07 -6.74 39.93
N GLY A 396 -0.03 -6.98 39.22
CA GLY A 396 -1.21 -7.72 39.69
C GLY A 396 -2.30 -6.86 40.35
N ASP A 397 -3.37 -7.51 40.83
CA ASP A 397 -4.55 -6.87 41.44
C ASP A 397 -5.20 -7.65 42.61
N ASP A 398 -4.49 -8.60 43.22
CA ASP A 398 -4.97 -9.51 44.29
C ASP A 398 -6.11 -10.46 43.88
N ASN A 399 -6.51 -10.48 42.61
CA ASN A 399 -7.40 -11.49 42.06
C ASN A 399 -6.58 -12.63 41.46
N PRO A 400 -6.65 -13.88 41.99
CA PRO A 400 -5.88 -15.01 41.48
C PRO A 400 -6.05 -15.30 39.99
N ALA A 401 -7.19 -14.93 39.39
CA ALA A 401 -7.42 -15.09 37.95
C ALA A 401 -6.58 -14.15 37.07
N ASN A 402 -6.03 -13.09 37.68
CA ASN A 402 -5.32 -11.98 37.04
C ASN A 402 -3.85 -11.93 37.48
N ASN A 403 -3.34 -12.99 38.11
CA ASN A 403 -1.96 -13.04 38.58
C ASN A 403 -0.99 -12.82 37.40
N LEU A 404 -0.08 -11.86 37.59
CA LEU A 404 1.08 -11.66 36.72
C LEU A 404 2.17 -12.63 37.17
N THR A 405 2.81 -13.35 36.23
CA THR A 405 4.00 -14.13 36.54
C THR A 405 5.26 -13.32 36.25
N ILE A 406 6.19 -13.23 37.20
CA ILE A 406 7.50 -12.60 36.97
C ILE A 406 8.55 -13.67 36.73
N VAL A 407 9.23 -13.62 35.58
CA VAL A 407 10.32 -14.52 35.22
C VAL A 407 11.62 -13.72 35.12
N SER A 408 12.39 -13.73 36.20
CA SER A 408 13.66 -13.02 36.28
C SER A 408 14.84 -13.95 35.95
N GLN A 409 15.68 -13.53 35.01
CA GLN A 409 17.01 -14.09 34.71
C GLN A 409 18.14 -13.13 35.10
N ALA A 410 17.80 -11.89 35.44
CA ALA A 410 18.67 -10.82 35.87
C ALA A 410 17.95 -9.92 36.89
N ASP A 411 18.71 -9.01 37.50
CA ASP A 411 18.19 -8.09 38.52
C ASP A 411 17.14 -7.13 37.96
N LEU A 412 16.16 -6.79 38.79
CA LEU A 412 15.12 -5.82 38.51
C LEU A 412 15.19 -4.73 39.57
N ASP A 413 15.69 -3.57 39.16
CA ASP A 413 15.76 -2.41 40.02
C ASP A 413 14.40 -1.71 40.07
N ILE A 414 14.13 -1.13 41.24
CA ILE A 414 12.86 -0.47 41.53
C ILE A 414 13.14 0.91 42.10
N SER A 415 12.53 1.92 41.48
CA SER A 415 12.51 3.29 41.94
C SER A 415 11.07 3.79 42.05
N GLY A 416 10.73 4.45 43.16
CA GLY A 416 9.38 4.96 43.41
C GLY A 416 8.43 3.95 44.04
N TRP A 417 7.12 4.19 43.89
CA TRP A 417 6.07 3.34 44.43
C TRP A 417 5.69 2.20 43.46
N VAL A 418 6.08 0.98 43.82
CA VAL A 418 5.75 -0.25 43.07
C VAL A 418 5.11 -1.26 44.02
N ASP A 419 3.93 -1.74 43.64
CA ASP A 419 3.15 -2.68 44.44
C ASP A 419 3.07 -4.05 43.76
N PHE A 420 3.20 -5.11 44.56
CA PHE A 420 3.08 -6.50 44.13
C PHE A 420 1.80 -7.09 44.73
N LYS A 421 0.82 -7.43 43.89
CA LYS A 421 -0.53 -7.82 44.31
C LYS A 421 -0.98 -9.12 43.63
N GLY A 422 -0.75 -10.26 44.28
CA GLY A 422 -1.01 -11.56 43.65
C GLY A 422 -0.06 -11.84 42.49
N VAL A 423 1.25 -11.81 42.77
CA VAL A 423 2.30 -12.12 41.80
C VAL A 423 2.82 -13.54 42.07
N ASP A 424 2.96 -14.33 41.01
CA ASP A 424 3.51 -15.69 41.03
C ASP A 424 4.98 -15.75 40.57
#